data_AF-A0A1Y4L8H9-F1
#
_entry.id   AF-A0A1Y4L8H9-F1
#
_cell.length_a   1.000
_cell.length_b   1.000
_cell.length_c   1.000
_cell.angle_alpha   90.00
_cell.angle_beta   90.00
_cell.angle_gamma   90.00
#
_symmetry.space_group_name_H-M   'P 1'
#
loop_
_entity.id
_entity.type
_entity.pdbx_description
1 polymer ?
#
loop_
_entity_poly.entity_id
_entity_poly.type
_entity_poly.pdbx_seq_one_letter_code
_entity_poly.pdbx_strand_id
1 'polypeptide(L)'
;MNKTLRLLYDRFYTPLPMVESEQEVENCHRQLIERLDKPERKLVLRIIDAQNLMIEQRSVDSFICGFRLAWEMANELNHFEMNRHPSPVEEAEMDA
;
A
#
# COMPACT_ATOMS: atom_id res chain seq x y z
N MET A 1 6.43 11.14 12.54
CA MET A 1 7.20 9.90 12.25
C MET A 1 8.53 9.94 13.01
N ASN A 2 8.87 8.91 13.78
CA ASN A 2 10.15 8.84 14.51
C ASN A 2 11.33 8.83 13.51
N LYS A 3 12.45 9.48 13.84
CA LYS A 3 13.65 9.53 12.97
C LYS A 3 14.10 8.13 12.52
N THR A 4 14.03 7.14 13.40
CA THR A 4 14.40 5.75 13.09
C THR A 4 13.48 5.13 12.05
N LEU A 5 12.17 5.35 12.15
CA LEU A 5 11.19 4.82 11.18
C LEU A 5 11.39 5.43 9.79
N ARG A 6 11.74 6.72 9.72
CA ARG A 6 12.07 7.37 8.45
C ARG A 6 13.32 6.77 7.82
N LEU A 7 14.39 6.56 8.61
CA LEU A 7 15.62 5.93 8.11
C LEU A 7 15.40 4.50 7.61
N LEU A 8 14.53 3.74 8.27
CA LEU A 8 14.14 2.40 7.80
C LEU A 8 13.35 2.49 6.49
N TYR A 9 12.36 3.38 6.42
CA TYR A 9 11.59 3.60 5.19
C TYR A 9 12.53 3.98 4.03
N ASP A 10 13.36 5.01 4.20
CA ASP A 10 14.27 5.49 3.15
C ASP A 10 15.28 4.40 2.71
N ARG A 11 15.64 3.46 3.61
CA ARG A 11 16.54 2.34 3.29
C ARG A 11 15.89 1.23 2.47
N PHE A 12 14.61 0.94 2.72
CA PHE A 12 13.91 -0.19 2.11
C PHE A 12 12.96 0.21 0.98
N TYR A 13 12.56 1.47 0.92
CA TYR A 13 11.72 1.99 -0.15
C TYR A 13 12.57 2.40 -1.34
N THR A 14 12.41 1.68 -2.44
CA THR A 14 12.87 2.14 -3.75
C THR A 14 11.64 2.64 -4.51
N PRO A 15 11.56 3.94 -4.85
CA PRO A 15 10.48 4.46 -5.66
C PRO A 15 10.36 3.67 -6.96
N LEU A 16 9.12 3.36 -7.37
CA LEU A 16 8.89 2.73 -8.66
C LEU A 16 9.29 3.73 -9.76
N PRO A 17 10.08 3.32 -10.77
CA PRO A 17 10.37 4.20 -11.90
C PRO A 17 9.09 4.47 -12.69
N MET A 18 8.69 5.74 -12.75
CA MET A 18 7.48 6.19 -13.45
C MET A 18 7.78 7.09 -14.65
N VAL A 19 9.04 7.18 -15.07
CA VAL A 19 9.53 8.14 -16.08
C VAL A 19 8.75 8.04 -17.39
N GLU A 20 8.42 6.84 -17.85
CA GLU A 20 7.63 6.65 -19.09
C GLU A 20 6.22 7.20 -18.95
N SER A 21 5.55 6.89 -17.83
CA SER A 21 4.20 7.37 -17.54
C SER A 21 4.17 8.89 -17.31
N GLU A 22 5.18 9.45 -16.64
CA GLU A 22 5.33 10.90 -16.47
C GLU A 22 5.46 11.58 -17.84
N GLN A 23 6.31 11.05 -18.71
CA GLN A 23 6.50 11.58 -20.05
C GLN A 23 5.23 11.46 -20.92
N GLU A 24 4.50 10.36 -20.80
CA GLU A 24 3.22 10.15 -21.47
C GLU A 24 2.17 11.18 -21.02
N VAL A 25 2.06 11.44 -19.71
CA VAL A 25 1.15 12.44 -19.15
C VAL A 25 1.47 13.84 -19.71
N GLU A 26 2.74 14.22 -19.77
CA GLU A 26 3.15 15.50 -20.35
C GLU A 26 2.81 15.60 -21.84
N ASN A 27 3.04 14.53 -22.60
CA ASN A 27 2.74 14.47 -24.03
C ASN A 27 1.23 14.57 -24.28
N CYS A 28 0.42 13.86 -23.50
CA CYS A 28 -1.04 13.93 -23.56
C CYS A 28 -1.55 15.31 -23.15
N HIS A 29 -0.97 15.92 -22.12
CA HIS A 29 -1.35 17.26 -21.68
C HIS A 29 -1.11 18.31 -22.76
N ARG A 30 0.04 18.26 -23.46
CA ARG A 30 0.32 19.14 -24.61
C ARG A 30 -0.72 18.97 -25.72
N GLN A 31 -1.02 17.73 -26.10
CA GLN A 31 -2.03 17.44 -27.11
C GLN A 31 -3.44 17.93 -26.71
N LEU A 32 -3.80 17.84 -25.43
CA LEU A 32 -5.07 18.36 -24.93
C LEU A 32 -5.16 19.89 -25.06
N ILE A 33 -4.06 20.61 -24.81
CA ILE A 33 -4.00 22.07 -25.00
C ILE A 33 -4.25 22.46 -26.45
N GLU A 34 -3.71 21.69 -27.40
CA GLU A 34 -3.82 21.97 -28.83
C GLU A 34 -5.20 21.65 -29.42
N ARG A 35 -5.88 20.63 -28.89
CA ARG A 35 -7.14 20.12 -29.46
C ARG A 35 -8.41 20.63 -28.79
N LEU A 36 -8.32 21.09 -27.54
CA LEU A 36 -9.48 21.43 -26.73
C LEU A 36 -9.41 22.84 -26.14
N ASP A 37 -10.55 23.51 -26.15
CA ASP A 37 -10.71 24.77 -25.45
C ASP A 37 -10.65 24.58 -23.92
N LYS A 38 -10.56 25.71 -23.21
CA LYS A 38 -10.40 25.72 -21.76
C LYS A 38 -11.53 25.00 -20.98
N PRO A 39 -12.83 25.11 -21.35
CA PRO A 39 -13.88 24.44 -20.58
C PRO A 39 -13.82 22.92 -20.70
N GLU A 40 -13.54 22.38 -21.89
CA GLU A 40 -13.42 20.93 -22.13
C GLU A 40 -12.22 20.35 -21.37
N ARG A 41 -11.07 21.03 -21.44
CA ARG A 41 -9.88 20.63 -20.65
C ARG A 41 -10.16 20.56 -19.16
N LYS A 42 -10.95 21.50 -18.63
CA LYS A 42 -11.35 21.49 -17.22
C LYS A 42 -12.23 20.27 -16.88
N LEU A 43 -13.08 19.82 -17.80
CA LEU A 43 -13.88 18.61 -17.60
C LEU A 43 -12.99 17.35 -17.59
N VAL A 44 -12.05 17.25 -18.52
CA VAL A 44 -11.09 16.11 -18.57
C VAL A 44 -10.28 16.04 -17.27
N LEU A 45 -9.73 17.17 -16.80
CA LEU A 45 -8.98 17.20 -15.54
C LEU A 45 -9.84 16.78 -14.34
N ARG A 46 -11.10 17.23 -14.27
CA ARG A 46 -12.02 16.80 -13.19
C ARG A 46 -12.33 15.30 -13.22
N ILE A 47 -12.40 14.70 -14.42
CA ILE A 47 -12.59 13.24 -14.55
C ILE A 47 -11.36 12.52 -14.02
N ILE A 48 -10.16 12.96 -14.39
CA ILE A 48 -8.88 12.38 -13.92
C ILE A 48 -8.77 12.52 -12.40
N ASP A 49 -9.05 13.70 -11.84
CA ASP A 49 -9.01 13.94 -10.39
C ASP A 49 -9.99 13.01 -9.65
N ALA A 50 -11.21 12.84 -10.16
CA ALA A 50 -12.19 11.95 -9.58
C ALA A 50 -11.76 10.47 -9.65
N GLN A 51 -11.20 10.04 -10.78
CA GLN A 51 -10.69 8.68 -10.96
C GLN A 51 -9.51 8.40 -10.02
N ASN A 52 -8.56 9.33 -9.92
CA ASN A 52 -7.41 9.22 -9.01
C ASN A 52 -7.88 9.11 -7.56
N LEU A 53 -8.81 9.95 -7.14
CA LEU A 53 -9.38 9.88 -5.79
C LEU A 53 -10.05 8.52 -5.55
N MET A 54 -10.81 7.98 -6.52
CA MET A 54 -11.42 6.65 -6.39
C MET A 54 -10.38 5.54 -6.24
N ILE A 55 -9.29 5.60 -7.01
CA ILE A 55 -8.19 4.62 -6.95
C ILE A 55 -7.49 4.68 -5.60
N GLU A 56 -7.14 5.88 -5.13
CA GLU A 56 -6.50 6.08 -3.83
C GLU A 56 -7.38 5.58 -2.69
N GLN A 57 -8.66 5.96 -2.66
CA GLN A 57 -9.59 5.51 -1.63
C GLN A 57 -9.73 4.00 -1.62
N ARG A 58 -9.87 3.37 -2.80
CA ARG A 58 -9.94 1.90 -2.91
C ARG A 58 -8.65 1.23 -2.46
N SER A 59 -7.49 1.79 -2.80
CA SER A 59 -6.19 1.25 -2.41
C SER A 59 -6.01 1.30 -0.89
N VAL A 60 -6.33 2.43 -0.27
CA VAL A 60 -6.26 2.60 1.18
C VAL A 60 -7.24 1.68 1.90
N ASP A 61 -8.49 1.61 1.45
CA ASP A 61 -9.51 0.74 2.03
C ASP A 61 -9.10 -0.74 1.97
N SER A 62 -8.65 -1.19 0.80
CA SER A 62 -8.16 -2.56 0.60
C SER A 62 -6.93 -2.87 1.48
N PHE A 63 -5.97 -1.94 1.57
CA PHE A 63 -4.81 -2.09 2.43
C PHE A 63 -5.20 -2.22 3.91
N ILE A 64 -6.09 -1.36 4.40
CA ILE A 64 -6.55 -1.40 5.80
C ILE A 64 -7.24 -2.72 6.10
N CYS A 65 -8.11 -3.20 5.19
CA CYS A 65 -8.80 -4.47 5.34
C CYS A 65 -7.80 -5.64 5.38
N GLY A 66 -6.87 -5.71 4.43
CA GLY A 66 -5.84 -6.74 4.39
C GLY A 66 -4.92 -6.71 5.62
N PHE A 67 -4.55 -5.52 6.10
CA PHE A 67 -3.75 -5.36 7.31
C PHE A 67 -4.48 -5.85 8.56
N ARG A 68 -5.76 -5.51 8.72
CA ARG A 68 -6.58 -6.00 9.84
C ARG A 68 -6.66 -7.52 9.84
N LEU A 69 -6.90 -8.13 8.68
CA LEU A 69 -6.95 -9.59 8.55
C LEU A 69 -5.61 -10.23 8.94
N ALA A 70 -4.48 -9.71 8.43
CA ALA A 70 -3.16 -10.21 8.78
C ALA A 70 -2.87 -10.08 10.29
N TRP A 71 -3.32 -8.99 10.91
CA TRP A 71 -3.19 -8.77 12.34
C TRP A 71 -4.02 -9.76 13.17
N GLU A 72 -5.27 -10.03 12.77
CA GLU A 72 -6.13 -11.03 13.41
C GLU A 72 -5.52 -12.43 13.32
N MET A 73 -5.04 -12.83 12.14
CA MET A 73 -4.34 -14.11 11.94
C MET A 73 -3.09 -14.23 12.81
N ALA A 74 -2.29 -13.16 12.93
CA ALA A 74 -1.10 -13.16 13.77
C ALA A 74 -1.45 -13.34 15.26
N ASN A 75 -2.52 -12.71 15.74
CA ASN A 75 -2.99 -12.90 17.11
C ASN A 75 -3.50 -14.32 17.34
N GLU A 76 -4.22 -14.90 16.38
CA GLU A 76 -4.71 -16.28 16.46
C GLU A 76 -3.55 -17.29 16.53
N LEU A 77 -2.53 -17.12 15.69
CA LEU A 77 -1.31 -17.93 15.73
C LEU A 77 -0.56 -17.80 17.07
N ASN A 78 -0.40 -16.58 17.58
CA ASN A 78 0.23 -16.36 18.87
C ASN A 78 -0.57 -17.00 20.02
N HIS A 79 -1.90 -16.96 19.95
CA HIS A 79 -2.74 -17.64 20.93
C HIS A 79 -2.63 -19.18 20.83
N PHE A 80 -2.49 -19.72 19.61
CA PHE A 80 -2.23 -21.14 19.40
C PHE A 80 -0.87 -21.56 19.97
N GLU A 81 0.18 -20.74 19.82
CA GLU A 81 1.49 -20.98 20.43
C GLU A 81 1.42 -20.92 21.96
N MET A 82 0.73 -19.93 22.54
CA MET A 82 0.57 -19.80 23.99
C MET A 82 -0.26 -20.92 24.63
N ASN A 83 -1.25 -21.45 23.92
CA ASN A 83 -2.11 -22.54 24.41
C ASN A 83 -1.65 -23.93 23.96
N ARG A 84 -0.50 -24.04 23.28
CA ARG A 84 0.07 -25.33 22.90
C ARG A 84 0.51 -26.04 24.17
N HIS A 85 -0.17 -27.14 24.53
CA HIS A 85 0.37 -28.06 25.52
C HIS A 85 1.68 -28.66 24.96
N PRO A 86 2.78 -28.67 25.74
CA PRO A 86 4.01 -29.27 25.29
C PRO A 86 3.75 -30.73 24.90
N SER A 87 4.41 -31.17 23.83
CA SER A 87 4.46 -32.57 23.47
C SER A 87 5.15 -33.36 24.60
N PRO A 88 4.81 -34.63 24.87
CA PRO A 88 5.53 -35.45 25.85
C PRO A 88 7.04 -35.54 25.61
N VAL A 89 7.49 -35.25 24.38
CA VAL A 89 8.90 -35.20 23.99
C VAL A 89 9.58 -33.91 24.48
N GLU A 90 8.86 -32.79 24.55
CA GLU A 90 9.39 -31.49 25.01
C GLU A 90 9.43 -31.39 26.55
N GLU A 91 8.52 -32.07 27.25
CA GLU A 91 8.55 -32.15 28.73
C GLU A 91 9.79 -32.91 29.25
N ALA A 92 10.23 -33.96 28.54
CA ALA A 92 11.38 -34.78 28.93
C ALA A 92 12.74 -34.05 28.78
N GLU A 93 12.84 -33.03 27.93
CA GLU A 93 14.05 -32.21 27.77
C GLU A 93 14.11 -31.02 28.74
N MET A 94 12.98 -30.57 29.28
CA MET A 94 12.94 -29.51 30.30
C MET A 94 13.26 -29.99 31.72
N ASP A 95 13.15 -31.29 31.98
CA ASP A 95 13.40 -31.92 33.29
C ASP A 95 14.84 -32.50 33.45
N ALA A 96 15.74 -32.31 32.47
CA ALA A 96 17.14 -32.75 32.48
C ALA A 96 18.13 -31.58 32.62
#